data_AF-A0A377M8A3-F1
#
_entry.id   AF-A0A377M8A3-F1
#
_cell.length_a   1.000
_cell.length_b   1.000
_cell.length_c   1.000
_cell.angle_alpha   90.00
_cell.angle_beta   90.00
_cell.angle_gamma   90.00
#
_symmetry.space_group_name_H-M   'P 1'
#
loop_
_entity.id
_entity.type
_entity.pdbx_description
1 polymer ?
#
loop_
_entity_poly.entity_id
_entity_poly.type
_entity_poly.pdbx_seq_one_letter_code
_entity_poly.pdbx_strand_id
1 'polypeptide(L)'
;MMTLRYSQQDARLWAAFSGDYNPVHFDKAWVKSQGGSRLSVHGMRALLDVKRFISPEVRRSSFLKCTVRLRRPLWRDTTYLLMCDPNKPVSASVYDLTAQTVCLSCAIAPVNLLLWQKQKVSENSAHQPLPRYIRRFCPCFPTHSSGIFLMPCCFAIFFRIPRCYIRKTSHR
;
A
#
# COMPACT_ATOMS: atom_id res chain seq x y z
N MET A 1 -16.81 4.69 -9.17
CA MET A 1 -16.19 5.42 -8.02
C MET A 1 -16.62 4.76 -6.72
N MET A 2 -15.87 4.95 -5.63
CA MET A 2 -16.17 4.37 -4.31
C MET A 2 -15.73 5.34 -3.21
N THR A 3 -16.57 5.55 -2.19
CA THR A 3 -16.21 6.34 -1.01
C THR A 3 -15.36 5.52 -0.06
N LEU A 4 -14.28 6.10 0.48
CA LEU A 4 -13.41 5.48 1.46
C LEU A 4 -13.34 6.35 2.72
N ARG A 5 -13.38 5.71 3.89
CA ARG A 5 -13.13 6.35 5.18
C ARG A 5 -12.50 5.33 6.10
N TYR A 6 -11.41 5.73 6.77
CA TYR A 6 -10.62 4.83 7.60
C TYR A 6 -10.70 5.27 9.06
N SER A 7 -11.15 4.36 9.89
CA SER A 7 -11.31 4.55 11.34
C SER A 7 -10.08 4.09 12.12
N GLN A 8 -10.09 4.31 13.43
CA GLN A 8 -9.11 3.68 14.33
C GLN A 8 -9.20 2.16 14.32
N GLN A 9 -10.39 1.60 14.09
CA GLN A 9 -10.57 0.15 14.02
C GLN A 9 -9.85 -0.43 12.80
N ASP A 10 -9.90 0.25 11.65
CA ASP A 10 -9.17 -0.16 10.45
C ASP A 10 -7.66 -0.22 10.69
N ALA A 11 -7.11 0.76 11.40
CA ALA A 11 -5.69 0.78 11.76
C ALA A 11 -5.31 -0.41 12.65
N ARG A 12 -6.14 -0.74 13.65
CA ARG A 12 -5.92 -1.89 14.53
C ARG A 12 -5.99 -3.22 13.78
N LEU A 13 -7.03 -3.41 12.97
CA LEU A 13 -7.19 -4.62 12.17
C LEU A 13 -6.02 -4.79 11.20
N TRP A 14 -5.57 -3.70 10.57
CA TRP A 14 -4.41 -3.74 9.69
C TRP A 14 -3.12 -4.08 10.43
N ALA A 15 -2.86 -3.49 11.59
CA ALA A 15 -1.66 -3.80 12.38
C ALA A 15 -1.66 -5.23 12.91
N ALA A 16 -2.81 -5.75 13.35
CA ALA A 16 -2.94 -7.15 13.73
C ALA A 16 -2.63 -8.10 12.57
N PHE A 17 -3.03 -7.73 11.35
CA PHE A 17 -2.78 -8.51 10.14
C PHE A 17 -1.33 -8.40 9.62
N SER A 18 -0.78 -7.18 9.59
CA SER A 18 0.50 -6.87 8.93
C SER A 18 1.70 -6.83 9.86
N GLY A 19 1.48 -6.68 11.17
CA GLY A 19 2.52 -6.39 12.16
C GLY A 19 2.94 -4.91 12.21
N ASP A 20 2.33 -4.02 11.42
CA ASP A 20 2.69 -2.60 11.37
C ASP A 20 2.01 -1.80 12.51
N TYR A 21 2.67 -1.79 13.67
CA TYR A 21 2.28 -1.02 14.84
C TYR A 21 2.96 0.36 14.92
N ASN A 22 3.37 0.95 13.79
CA ASN A 22 4.01 2.26 13.80
C ASN A 22 3.13 3.32 14.51
N PRO A 23 3.63 4.02 15.54
CA PRO A 23 2.84 4.95 16.35
C PRO A 23 2.19 6.09 15.56
N VAL A 24 2.68 6.41 14.35
CA VAL A 24 2.06 7.40 13.45
C VAL A 24 0.59 7.10 13.10
N HIS A 25 0.15 5.86 13.29
CA HIS A 25 -1.22 5.39 13.05
C HIS A 25 -2.09 5.35 14.32
N PHE A 26 -1.51 5.48 15.51
CA PHE A 26 -2.18 5.20 16.79
C PHE A 26 -2.06 6.33 17.81
N ASP A 27 -0.90 6.97 17.93
CA ASP A 27 -0.55 7.85 19.04
C ASP A 27 -0.45 9.32 18.58
N LYS A 28 -1.45 10.13 18.98
CA LYS A 28 -1.48 11.56 18.68
C LYS A 28 -0.37 12.34 19.38
N ALA A 29 0.01 11.96 20.59
CA ALA A 29 1.05 12.65 21.36
C ALA A 29 2.41 12.40 20.70
N TRP A 30 2.69 11.16 20.30
CA TRP A 30 3.87 10.83 19.50
C TRP A 30 3.88 11.60 18.19
N VAL A 31 2.78 11.62 17.43
CA VAL A 31 2.72 12.41 16.18
C VAL A 31 2.99 13.89 16.42
N LYS A 32 2.43 14.48 17.48
CA LYS A 32 2.66 15.88 17.85
C LYS A 32 4.13 16.14 18.20
N SER A 33 4.78 15.23 18.92
CA SER A 33 6.21 15.34 19.25
C SER A 33 7.10 15.26 18.01
N GLN A 34 6.65 14.58 16.95
CA GLN A 34 7.30 14.53 15.65
C GLN A 34 6.92 15.71 14.72
N GLY A 35 6.21 16.73 15.22
CA GLY A 35 5.79 17.90 14.43
C GLY A 35 4.61 17.66 13.48
N GLY A 36 3.94 16.51 13.59
CA GLY A 36 2.69 16.24 12.89
C GLY A 36 1.46 16.71 13.66
N SER A 37 0.30 16.73 13.00
CA SER A 37 -0.96 17.19 13.61
C SER A 37 -2.06 16.13 13.62
N ARG A 38 -1.91 15.05 12.85
CA ARG A 38 -2.98 14.09 12.58
C ARG A 38 -2.44 12.67 12.43
N LEU A 39 -3.24 11.69 12.84
CA LEU A 39 -2.92 10.29 12.66
C LEU A 39 -3.14 9.89 11.20
N SER A 40 -2.14 9.21 10.65
CA SER A 40 -2.18 8.72 9.27
C SER A 40 -2.76 7.31 9.21
N VAL A 41 -3.37 6.97 8.08
CA VAL A 41 -3.76 5.60 7.72
C VAL A 41 -2.53 4.87 7.21
N HIS A 42 -2.43 3.57 7.47
CA HIS A 42 -1.43 2.72 6.82
C HIS A 42 -1.57 2.80 5.29
N GLY A 43 -0.53 3.24 4.58
CA GLY A 43 -0.60 3.40 3.13
C GLY A 43 -0.97 2.08 2.42
N MET A 44 -0.50 0.95 2.95
CA MET A 44 -0.80 -0.38 2.41
C MET A 44 -2.24 -0.84 2.68
N ARG A 45 -2.88 -0.38 3.77
CA ARG A 45 -4.30 -0.62 4.05
C ARG A 45 -5.17 0.04 2.98
N ALA A 46 -4.85 1.29 2.64
CA ALA A 46 -5.55 2.03 1.60
C ALA A 46 -5.28 1.42 0.21
N LEU A 47 -4.03 1.04 -0.06
CA LEU A 47 -3.66 0.38 -1.32
C LEU A 47 -4.43 -0.93 -1.54
N LEU A 48 -4.72 -1.69 -0.49
CA LEU A 48 -5.49 -2.93 -0.63
C LEU A 48 -6.89 -2.66 -1.21
N ASP A 49 -7.57 -1.61 -0.78
CA ASP A 49 -8.88 -1.24 -1.34
C ASP A 49 -8.76 -0.84 -2.80
N VAL A 50 -7.72 -0.06 -3.13
CA VAL A 50 -7.46 0.37 -4.51
C VAL A 50 -7.19 -0.83 -5.41
N LYS A 51 -6.39 -1.80 -4.96
CA LYS A 51 -6.14 -3.05 -5.69
C LYS A 51 -7.42 -3.85 -5.88
N ARG A 52 -8.23 -4.01 -4.84
CA ARG A 52 -9.53 -4.71 -4.94
C ARG A 52 -10.43 -4.05 -5.99
N PHE A 53 -10.49 -2.72 -5.96
CA PHE A 53 -11.31 -1.91 -6.86
C PHE A 53 -10.94 -2.08 -8.34
N ILE A 54 -9.64 -2.15 -8.69
CA ILE A 54 -9.17 -2.25 -10.08
C ILE A 54 -8.81 -3.68 -10.53
N SER A 55 -8.78 -4.65 -9.61
CA SER A 55 -8.40 -6.05 -9.89
C SER A 55 -9.29 -6.81 -10.89
N PRO A 56 -10.61 -6.59 -10.99
CA PRO A 56 -11.47 -7.30 -11.95
C PRO A 56 -11.03 -7.12 -13.41
N GLU A 57 -10.35 -6.01 -13.70
CA GLU A 57 -9.91 -5.61 -15.04
C GLU A 57 -8.63 -6.35 -15.49
N VAL A 58 -7.92 -7.02 -14.59
CA VAL A 58 -6.57 -7.57 -14.85
C VAL A 58 -6.52 -9.09 -14.80
N ARG A 59 -7.68 -9.76 -14.77
CA ARG A 59 -7.82 -11.21 -14.52
C ARG A 59 -7.16 -12.15 -15.54
N ARG A 60 -6.63 -11.64 -16.65
CA ARG A 60 -6.13 -12.45 -17.78
C ARG A 60 -4.62 -12.68 -17.83
N SER A 61 -3.83 -12.14 -16.90
CA SER A 61 -2.37 -12.30 -16.92
C SER A 61 -1.85 -13.02 -15.68
N SER A 62 -0.92 -13.95 -15.88
CA SER A 62 -0.30 -14.75 -14.81
C SER A 62 0.58 -13.92 -13.87
N PHE A 63 1.10 -12.77 -14.34
CA PHE A 63 1.98 -11.90 -13.56
C PHE A 63 1.60 -10.44 -13.74
N LEU A 64 1.47 -9.73 -12.62
CA LEU A 64 1.02 -8.34 -12.60
C LEU A 64 2.05 -7.48 -11.87
N LYS A 65 2.37 -6.31 -12.44
CA LYS A 65 3.10 -5.23 -11.76
C LYS A 65 2.09 -4.22 -11.26
N CYS A 66 2.09 -4.02 -9.95
CA CYS A 66 1.37 -2.91 -9.32
C CYS A 66 2.35 -1.78 -9.04
N THR A 67 2.14 -0.63 -9.66
CA THR A 67 2.92 0.59 -9.42
C THR A 67 2.08 1.55 -8.59
N VAL A 68 2.63 2.00 -7.46
CA VAL A 68 1.92 2.84 -6.49
C VAL A 68 2.72 4.10 -6.25
N ARG A 69 2.03 5.23 -6.15
CA ARG A 69 2.60 6.50 -5.70
C ARG A 69 1.76 7.05 -4.55
N LEU A 70 2.37 7.17 -3.38
CA LEU A 70 1.82 7.90 -2.26
C LEU A 70 2.31 9.34 -2.35
N ARG A 71 1.40 10.27 -2.67
CA ARG A 71 1.72 11.70 -2.83
C ARG A 71 1.55 12.47 -1.53
N ARG A 72 0.55 12.09 -0.74
CA ARG A 72 0.22 12.68 0.55
C ARG A 72 -0.25 11.60 1.51
N PRO A 73 -0.08 11.78 2.82
CA PRO A 73 -0.69 10.90 3.80
C PRO A 73 -2.21 10.88 3.63
N LEU A 74 -2.80 9.70 3.81
CA LEU A 74 -4.22 9.62 4.11
C LEU A 74 -4.36 9.80 5.62
N TRP A 75 -5.19 10.75 6.02
CA TRP A 75 -5.58 10.99 7.40
C TRP A 75 -6.75 10.12 7.83
N ARG A 76 -6.70 9.67 9.08
CA ARG A 76 -7.80 8.96 9.73
C ARG A 76 -9.06 9.83 9.78
N ASP A 77 -10.21 9.18 9.77
CA ASP A 77 -11.55 9.76 9.90
C ASP A 77 -11.89 10.80 8.81
N THR A 78 -11.13 10.84 7.72
CA THR A 78 -11.34 11.71 6.55
C THR A 78 -12.03 10.93 5.45
N THR A 79 -12.95 11.58 4.74
CA THR A 79 -13.66 11.00 3.61
C THR A 79 -12.86 11.21 2.33
N TYR A 80 -12.63 10.12 1.60
CA TYR A 80 -11.94 10.09 0.33
C TYR A 80 -12.83 9.53 -0.77
N LEU A 81 -12.49 9.86 -2.01
CA LEU A 81 -13.10 9.30 -3.21
C LEU A 81 -12.07 8.48 -3.99
N LEU A 82 -12.37 7.21 -4.21
CA LEU A 82 -11.62 6.32 -5.08
C LEU A 82 -12.23 6.33 -6.49
N MET A 83 -11.42 6.64 -7.49
CA MET A 83 -11.84 6.74 -8.88
C MET A 83 -10.87 6.02 -9.80
N CYS A 84 -11.38 5.30 -10.79
CA CYS A 84 -10.56 4.83 -11.90
C CYS A 84 -10.17 6.00 -12.79
N ASP A 85 -9.05 5.86 -13.48
CA ASP A 85 -8.75 6.68 -14.65
C ASP A 85 -9.73 6.28 -15.78
N PRO A 86 -10.51 7.21 -16.35
CA PRO A 86 -11.49 6.91 -17.38
C PRO A 86 -10.88 6.30 -18.64
N ASN A 87 -9.59 6.58 -18.91
CA ASN A 87 -8.87 6.05 -20.07
C ASN A 87 -8.09 4.76 -19.73
N LYS A 88 -7.93 4.45 -18.44
CA LYS A 88 -7.11 3.33 -17.94
C LYS A 88 -7.82 2.66 -16.76
N PRO A 89 -8.76 1.74 -16.99
CA PRO A 89 -9.56 1.12 -15.92
C PRO A 89 -8.72 0.29 -14.93
N VAL A 90 -7.50 -0.08 -15.32
CA VAL A 90 -6.48 -0.71 -14.47
C VAL A 90 -5.67 0.27 -13.62
N SER A 91 -6.04 1.55 -13.63
CA SER A 91 -5.43 2.62 -12.84
C SER A 91 -6.50 3.34 -12.02
N ALA A 92 -6.18 3.66 -10.77
CA ALA A 92 -7.08 4.38 -9.89
C ALA A 92 -6.33 5.32 -8.94
N SER A 93 -7.04 6.36 -8.49
CA SER A 93 -6.55 7.37 -7.56
C SER A 93 -7.52 7.59 -6.41
N VAL A 94 -6.98 7.87 -5.24
CA VAL A 94 -7.69 8.25 -4.01
C VAL A 94 -7.55 9.76 -3.82
N TYR A 95 -8.68 10.46 -3.82
CA TYR A 95 -8.79 11.90 -3.66
C TYR A 95 -9.29 12.25 -2.26
N ASP A 96 -8.64 13.21 -1.61
CA ASP A 96 -9.17 13.86 -0.41
C ASP A 96 -10.24 14.87 -0.86
N LEU A 97 -11.50 14.67 -0.46
CA LEU A 97 -12.60 15.54 -0.85
C LEU A 97 -12.53 16.92 -0.19
N THR A 98 -11.92 17.01 0.99
CA THR A 98 -11.76 18.27 1.72
C THR A 98 -10.63 19.10 1.13
N ALA A 99 -9.49 18.47 0.85
CA ALA A 99 -8.32 19.16 0.32
C ALA A 99 -8.31 19.28 -1.22
N GLN A 100 -9.22 18.57 -1.91
CA GLN A 100 -9.27 18.48 -3.38
C GLN A 100 -7.93 18.05 -4.01
N THR A 101 -7.22 17.12 -3.37
CA THR A 101 -5.91 16.64 -3.84
C THR A 101 -5.84 15.11 -3.92
N VAL A 102 -4.97 14.61 -4.79
CA VAL A 102 -4.66 13.17 -4.88
C VAL A 102 -3.71 12.78 -3.73
N CYS A 103 -4.13 11.81 -2.92
CA CYS A 103 -3.31 11.23 -1.86
C CYS A 103 -2.50 10.03 -2.34
N LEU A 104 -3.14 9.14 -3.11
CA LEU A 104 -2.55 7.89 -3.56
C LEU A 104 -3.03 7.59 -4.98
N SER A 105 -2.11 7.12 -5.83
CA SER A 105 -2.44 6.61 -7.16
C SER A 105 -1.81 5.25 -7.38
N CYS A 106 -2.51 4.35 -8.06
CA CYS A 106 -2.09 2.99 -8.34
C CYS A 106 -2.41 2.64 -9.79
N ALA A 107 -1.50 1.93 -10.45
CA ALA A 107 -1.72 1.33 -11.76
C ALA A 107 -1.27 -0.13 -11.73
N ILE A 108 -2.06 -1.02 -12.34
CA ILE A 108 -1.70 -2.41 -12.53
C ILE A 108 -1.47 -2.64 -14.02
N ALA A 109 -0.34 -3.27 -14.35
CA ALA A 109 -0.01 -3.67 -15.71
C ALA A 109 0.34 -5.16 -15.74
N PRO A 110 -0.03 -5.90 -16.80
CA PRO A 110 0.49 -7.24 -17.01
C PRO A 110 2.00 -7.19 -17.21
N VAL A 111 2.70 -8.23 -16.75
CA VAL A 111 4.14 -8.39 -16.94
C VAL A 111 4.37 -9.67 -17.71
N ASN A 112 5.14 -9.58 -18.79
CA ASN A 112 5.73 -10.76 -19.39
C ASN A 112 7.03 -11.09 -18.64
N LEU A 113 7.08 -12.24 -17.95
CA LEU A 113 8.24 -12.67 -17.17
C LEU A 113 9.54 -12.74 -17.97
N LEU A 114 9.46 -13.06 -19.27
CA LEU A 114 10.62 -13.11 -20.17
C LEU A 114 11.31 -11.73 -20.29
N LEU A 115 10.55 -10.64 -20.16
CA LEU A 115 11.08 -9.27 -20.18
C LEU A 115 11.54 -8.80 -18.80
N TRP A 116 10.90 -9.27 -17.72
CA TRP A 116 11.32 -8.93 -16.35
C TRP A 116 12.71 -9.45 -16.02
N GLN A 117 13.08 -10.64 -16.51
CA GLN A 117 14.43 -11.19 -16.33
C GLN A 117 15.52 -10.34 -17.00
N LYS A 118 15.25 -9.77 -18.18
CA LYS A 118 16.22 -8.87 -18.86
C LYS A 118 16.49 -7.58 -18.09
N GLN A 119 15.55 -7.12 -17.27
CA GLN A 119 15.70 -5.89 -16.48
C GLN A 119 16.50 -6.06 -15.17
N LYS A 120 16.77 -7.29 -14.73
CA LYS A 120 17.37 -7.58 -13.41
C LYS A 120 18.83 -8.06 -13.44
N VAL A 121 19.47 -8.15 -14.61
CA VAL A 121 20.85 -8.67 -14.75
C VAL A 121 21.94 -7.61 -14.46
N SER A 122 21.60 -6.40 -13.98
CA SER A 122 22.64 -5.43 -13.56
C SER A 122 22.71 -5.16 -12.05
N GLU A 123 22.00 -5.90 -11.20
CA GLU A 123 22.16 -5.75 -9.73
C GLU A 123 22.38 -7.12 -9.07
N ASN A 124 23.65 -7.41 -8.81
CA ASN A 124 24.10 -8.48 -7.94
C ASN A 124 23.46 -8.34 -6.55
N SER A 125 22.63 -9.31 -6.15
CA SER A 125 22.66 -9.89 -4.80
C SER A 125 21.82 -11.17 -4.71
N ALA A 126 22.46 -12.14 -4.06
CA ALA A 126 22.12 -13.54 -3.88
C ALA A 126 20.65 -13.89 -3.63
N HIS A 127 20.26 -15.04 -4.20
CA HIS A 127 19.06 -15.79 -3.88
C HIS A 127 19.03 -16.20 -2.40
N GLN A 128 17.89 -16.02 -1.73
CA GLN A 128 17.51 -16.85 -0.59
C GLN A 128 16.13 -17.49 -0.87
N PRO A 129 15.96 -18.79 -0.57
CA PRO A 129 14.71 -19.49 -0.85
C PRO A 129 13.64 -19.06 0.15
N LEU A 130 12.41 -18.87 -0.33
CA LEU A 130 11.21 -18.58 0.46
C LEU A 130 11.00 -19.64 1.56
N PRO A 131 11.23 -19.37 2.86
CA PRO A 131 11.05 -20.40 3.88
C PRO A 131 9.75 -20.17 4.66
N ARG A 132 8.97 -21.24 4.85
CA ARG A 132 8.02 -21.51 5.96
C ARG A 132 6.84 -20.55 6.27
N TYR A 133 6.86 -19.27 5.93
CA TYR A 133 5.84 -18.32 6.40
C TYR A 133 4.46 -18.49 5.75
N ILE A 134 4.41 -18.97 4.50
CA ILE A 134 3.15 -19.14 3.74
C ILE A 134 2.18 -20.10 4.44
N ARG A 135 2.67 -21.06 5.24
CA ARG A 135 1.83 -22.10 5.87
C ARG A 135 1.01 -21.60 7.07
N ARG A 136 1.33 -20.43 7.64
CA ARG A 136 0.67 -19.90 8.85
C ARG A 136 -0.52 -18.97 8.57
N PHE A 137 -0.77 -18.65 7.30
CA PHE A 137 -1.78 -17.66 6.87
C PHE A 137 -3.03 -18.27 6.22
N CYS A 138 -3.12 -19.60 6.11
CA CYS A 138 -4.29 -20.29 5.52
C CYS A 138 -5.64 -20.05 6.23
N PRO A 139 -5.76 -19.92 7.57
CA PRO A 139 -7.10 -19.95 8.18
C PRO A 139 -7.89 -18.64 8.05
N CYS A 140 -7.31 -17.56 7.50
CA CYS A 140 -8.01 -16.26 7.35
C CYS A 140 -8.56 -15.98 5.94
N PHE A 141 -8.41 -16.93 5.01
CA PHE A 141 -8.88 -16.78 3.63
C PHE A 141 -9.87 -17.90 3.30
N PRO A 142 -11.19 -17.62 3.19
CA PRO A 142 -12.07 -18.56 2.54
C PRO A 142 -11.60 -18.72 1.08
N THR A 143 -11.46 -19.99 0.74
CA THR A 143 -11.05 -20.63 -0.50
C THR A 143 -11.17 -19.82 -1.81
N HIS A 144 -10.14 -20.06 -2.63
CA HIS A 144 -9.98 -19.77 -4.06
C HIS A 144 -9.46 -18.38 -4.52
N SER A 145 -8.21 -18.47 -4.97
CA SER A 145 -7.69 -17.93 -6.24
C SER A 145 -6.91 -16.62 -6.22
N SER A 146 -5.70 -16.74 -6.79
CA SER A 146 -4.78 -15.72 -7.32
C SER A 146 -3.87 -14.97 -6.34
N GLY A 147 -2.56 -15.03 -6.65
CA GLY A 147 -1.41 -14.53 -5.88
C GLY A 147 -1.30 -13.01 -5.68
N ILE A 148 -2.42 -12.29 -5.65
CA ILE A 148 -2.49 -10.85 -5.36
C ILE A 148 -2.24 -10.58 -3.85
N PHE A 149 -2.38 -11.61 -3.01
CA PHE A 149 -2.36 -11.50 -1.55
C PHE A 149 -1.00 -11.73 -0.88
N LEU A 150 0.08 -11.98 -1.62
CA LEU A 150 1.41 -12.23 -1.01
C LEU A 150 2.19 -10.96 -0.59
N MET A 151 1.65 -9.77 -0.87
CA MET A 151 2.34 -8.49 -0.61
C MET A 151 2.34 -7.95 0.84
N PRO A 152 1.45 -8.36 1.76
CA PRO A 152 1.58 -7.98 3.17
C PRO A 152 2.75 -8.72 3.85
N CYS A 153 3.03 -9.96 3.46
CA CYS A 153 4.04 -10.80 4.11
C CYS A 153 5.48 -10.39 3.82
N CYS A 154 5.77 -9.82 2.63
CA CYS A 154 7.13 -9.37 2.30
C CYS A 154 7.53 -8.07 3.02
N PHE A 155 6.58 -7.28 3.53
CA PHE A 155 6.89 -5.96 4.07
C PHE A 155 7.47 -5.98 5.48
N ALA A 156 7.12 -6.99 6.30
CA ALA A 156 7.71 -7.20 7.63
C ALA A 156 9.23 -7.45 7.60
N ILE A 157 9.79 -7.81 6.43
CA ILE A 157 11.21 -8.11 6.24
C ILE A 157 12.00 -6.87 5.74
N PHE A 158 11.38 -5.96 4.99
CA PHE A 158 12.11 -4.85 4.34
C PHE A 158 12.18 -3.55 5.15
N PHE A 159 11.27 -3.30 6.09
CA PHE A 159 11.26 -2.06 6.88
C PHE A 159 11.64 -2.29 8.35
N ARG A 160 12.81 -2.90 8.56
CA ARG A 160 13.54 -2.82 9.84
C ARG A 160 14.54 -1.65 9.80
N ILE A 161 14.02 -0.41 9.66
CA ILE A 161 14.62 0.92 10.03
C ILE A 161 15.91 1.32 9.24
N PRO A 162 16.11 2.58 8.76
CA PRO A 162 16.05 3.78 9.60
C PRO A 162 15.42 5.07 9.05
N ARG A 163 14.81 5.81 9.99
CA ARG A 163 14.73 7.28 10.08
C ARG A 163 14.25 8.01 8.82
N CYS A 164 12.93 8.29 8.77
CA CYS A 164 12.44 9.47 8.06
C CYS A 164 12.90 10.74 8.81
N TYR A 165 14.07 11.26 8.44
CA TYR A 165 14.44 12.64 8.76
C TYR A 165 13.66 13.57 7.83
N ILE A 166 12.74 14.35 8.37
CA ILE A 166 12.16 15.50 7.66
C ILE A 166 13.25 16.59 7.62
N ARG A 167 13.95 16.72 6.49
CA ARG A 167 14.85 17.87 6.25
C ARG A 167 13.96 19.07 5.88
N LYS A 168 13.82 20.04 6.81
CA LYS A 168 13.32 21.38 6.46
C LYS A 168 14.34 22.02 5.53
N THR A 169 13.98 22.24 4.27
CA THR A 169 14.63 23.27 3.46
C THR A 169 14.05 24.61 3.89
N SER A 170 14.79 25.34 4.71
CA SER A 170 14.54 26.76 4.95
C SER A 170 14.92 27.52 3.69
N HIS A 171 13.95 28.18 3.06
CA HIS A 171 14.24 29.27 2.14
C HIS A 171 13.92 30.59 2.85
N ARG A 172 14.95 31.44 2.85
CA ARG A 172 15.10 32.77 3.46
C ARG A 172 15.49 32.78 4.93
#